data_AF-A0A165QQS6-F1
#
_entry.id   AF-A0A165QQS6-F1
#
_cell.length_a   1.000
_cell.length_b   1.000
_cell.length_c   1.000
_cell.angle_alpha   90.00
_cell.angle_beta   90.00
_cell.angle_gamma   90.00
#
_symmetry.space_group_name_H-M   'P 1'
#
loop_
_entity.id
_entity.type
_entity.pdbx_description
1 polymer ?
#
loop_
_entity_poly.entity_id
_entity_poly.type
_entity_poly.pdbx_seq_one_letter_code
_entity_poly.pdbx_strand_id
1 'polypeptide(L)'
;MSATTTKAPVPVDQETRPWPYDLARTTGTECTPLLAAILAGGTVQQIAASRDSDFDSVEGHLRSGEYRLDREDRMLDSVMLWVYPAGLPGPYHEAKDGSVKEHGLLVTAERGAKVQDVMLAVKDAFVEEGTAHVHVPAV
;
A
#
# COMPACT_ATOMS: atom_id res chain seq x y z
N MET A 1 -4.41 -14.66 -39.20
CA MET A 1 -3.78 -14.55 -37.87
C MET A 1 -4.72 -13.72 -37.02
N SER A 2 -5.51 -14.35 -36.16
CA SER A 2 -6.45 -13.65 -35.27
C SER A 2 -5.76 -13.34 -33.96
N ALA A 3 -5.70 -12.07 -33.61
CA ALA A 3 -5.20 -11.61 -32.31
C ALA A 3 -6.21 -12.05 -31.24
N THR A 4 -5.77 -12.91 -30.33
CA THR A 4 -6.52 -13.25 -29.12
C THR A 4 -6.44 -12.06 -28.18
N THR A 5 -7.52 -11.28 -28.10
CA THR A 5 -7.66 -10.23 -27.09
C THR A 5 -7.73 -10.90 -25.72
N THR A 6 -6.66 -10.82 -24.95
CA THR A 6 -6.63 -11.21 -23.54
C THR A 6 -7.60 -10.29 -22.78
N LYS A 7 -8.77 -10.83 -22.44
CA LYS A 7 -9.76 -10.16 -21.59
C LYS A 7 -9.09 -9.87 -20.24
N ALA A 8 -9.12 -8.62 -19.82
CA ALA A 8 -8.67 -8.22 -18.48
C ALA A 8 -9.38 -9.08 -17.41
N PRO A 9 -8.73 -9.38 -16.27
CA PRO A 9 -9.36 -10.13 -15.19
C PRO A 9 -10.69 -9.49 -14.80
N VAL A 10 -11.71 -10.32 -14.65
CA VAL A 10 -13.05 -9.89 -14.20
C VAL A 10 -12.91 -9.31 -12.79
N PRO A 11 -13.43 -8.10 -12.49
CA PRO A 11 -13.45 -7.59 -11.13
C PRO A 11 -14.24 -8.58 -10.27
N VAL A 12 -13.69 -9.00 -9.13
CA VAL A 12 -14.48 -9.68 -8.11
C VAL A 12 -15.62 -8.74 -7.73
N ASP A 13 -16.87 -9.18 -7.87
CA ASP A 13 -18.06 -8.39 -7.54
C ASP A 13 -17.98 -7.94 -6.07
N GLN A 14 -17.58 -6.68 -5.86
CA GLN A 14 -17.52 -6.04 -4.54
C GLN A 14 -18.88 -6.09 -3.83
N GLU A 15 -19.99 -6.19 -4.58
CA GLU A 15 -21.37 -6.20 -4.09
C GLU A 15 -21.72 -7.39 -3.19
N THR A 16 -20.92 -8.47 -3.19
CA THR A 16 -21.22 -9.70 -2.41
C THR A 16 -20.42 -9.83 -1.12
N ARG A 17 -19.43 -8.96 -0.88
CA ARG A 17 -18.56 -9.06 0.30
C ARG A 17 -19.27 -8.49 1.52
N PRO A 18 -19.08 -9.03 2.74
CA PRO A 18 -19.67 -8.45 3.93
C PRO A 18 -18.92 -7.18 4.32
N TRP A 19 -19.60 -6.27 5.02
CA TRP A 19 -18.94 -5.17 5.71
C TRP A 19 -17.79 -5.67 6.62
N PRO A 20 -16.62 -5.01 6.64
CA PRO A 20 -16.27 -3.75 5.94
C PRO A 20 -15.70 -3.92 4.52
N TYR A 21 -15.61 -5.15 4.02
CA TYR A 21 -14.88 -5.49 2.80
C TYR A 21 -15.59 -5.10 1.49
N ASP A 22 -16.89 -4.83 1.54
CA ASP A 22 -17.67 -4.25 0.45
C ASP A 22 -17.37 -2.76 0.23
N LEU A 23 -17.06 -2.03 1.31
CA LEU A 23 -16.79 -0.59 1.25
C LEU A 23 -15.31 -0.26 1.12
N ALA A 24 -14.43 -1.13 1.63
CA ALA A 24 -12.99 -0.92 1.61
C ALA A 24 -12.47 -0.80 0.17
N ARG A 25 -11.79 0.32 -0.11
CA ARG A 25 -11.25 0.63 -1.44
C ARG A 25 -10.08 1.61 -1.34
N THR A 26 -9.29 1.64 -2.39
CA THR A 26 -8.29 2.68 -2.63
C THR A 26 -9.00 4.03 -2.65
N THR A 27 -8.51 4.98 -1.86
CA THR A 27 -9.01 6.36 -1.86
C THR A 27 -8.04 7.32 -2.54
N GLY A 28 -6.84 6.86 -2.94
CA GLY A 28 -5.82 7.71 -3.52
C GLY A 28 -5.54 8.91 -2.60
N THR A 29 -5.75 10.12 -3.11
CA THR A 29 -5.60 11.38 -2.39
C THR A 29 -6.92 12.01 -1.93
N GLU A 30 -8.06 11.32 -2.06
CA GLU A 30 -9.41 11.88 -1.83
C GLU A 30 -9.72 12.16 -0.36
N CYS A 31 -8.99 11.56 0.58
CA CYS A 31 -9.26 11.62 2.02
C CYS A 31 -8.04 12.12 2.82
N THR A 32 -7.39 13.20 2.36
CA THR A 32 -6.18 13.77 2.99
C THR A 32 -6.29 13.97 4.52
N PRO A 33 -7.39 14.49 5.09
CA PRO A 33 -7.49 14.66 6.54
C PRO A 33 -7.41 13.35 7.33
N LEU A 34 -7.94 12.25 6.78
CA LEU A 34 -7.85 10.94 7.41
C LEU A 34 -6.42 10.39 7.35
N LEU A 35 -5.75 10.57 6.20
CA LEU A 35 -4.34 10.18 6.05
C LEU A 35 -3.43 10.94 7.03
N ALA A 36 -3.64 12.26 7.17
CA ALA A 36 -2.94 13.08 8.14
C ALA A 36 -3.20 12.63 9.58
N ALA A 37 -4.44 12.27 9.92
CA ALA A 37 -4.78 11.75 11.24
C ALA A 37 -4.10 10.41 11.54
N ILE A 38 -4.03 9.51 10.55
CA ILE A 38 -3.33 8.23 10.67
C ILE A 38 -1.83 8.45 10.86
N LEU A 39 -1.21 9.36 10.10
CA LEU A 39 0.21 9.73 10.26
C LEU A 39 0.49 10.29 11.65
N ALA A 40 -0.33 11.24 12.10
CA ALA A 40 -0.20 11.87 13.41
C ALA A 40 -0.34 10.87 14.57
N GLY A 41 -1.02 9.74 14.35
CA GLY A 41 -1.12 8.65 15.33
C GLY A 41 0.22 7.96 15.62
N GLY A 42 1.17 7.96 14.68
CA GLY A 42 2.54 7.47 14.88
C GLY A 42 2.69 5.97 15.19
N THR A 43 1.61 5.19 15.13
CA THR A 43 1.60 3.75 15.46
C THR A 43 1.76 2.84 14.24
N VAL A 44 1.61 3.40 13.04
CA VAL A 44 1.68 2.65 11.79
C VAL A 44 3.14 2.51 11.37
N GLN A 45 3.55 1.28 11.06
CA GLN A 45 4.90 0.96 10.61
C GLN A 45 5.27 1.78 9.38
N GLN A 46 6.52 2.22 9.29
CA GLN A 46 7.01 3.06 8.20
C GLN A 46 8.22 2.41 7.54
N ILE A 47 8.24 2.37 6.21
CA ILE A 47 9.27 1.71 5.41
C ILE A 47 9.80 2.68 4.37
N ALA A 48 11.09 2.96 4.44
CA ALA A 48 11.82 3.64 3.38
C ALA A 48 11.97 2.71 2.17
N ALA A 49 11.61 3.17 0.97
CA ALA A 49 11.71 2.39 -0.25
C ALA A 49 12.12 3.26 -1.45
N SER A 50 12.70 2.61 -2.47
CA SER A 50 13.13 3.26 -3.71
C SER A 50 12.71 2.45 -4.93
N ARG A 51 12.40 3.16 -6.03
CA ARG A 51 12.19 2.56 -7.35
C ARG A 51 13.46 1.88 -7.87
N ASP A 52 14.64 2.41 -7.55
CA ASP A 52 15.94 1.86 -8.01
C ASP A 52 16.25 0.48 -7.44
N SER A 53 15.72 0.17 -6.25
CA SER A 53 15.84 -1.13 -5.60
C SER A 53 14.57 -1.96 -5.76
N ASP A 54 13.71 -1.63 -6.72
CA ASP A 54 12.43 -2.31 -6.98
C ASP A 54 11.55 -2.54 -5.73
N PHE A 55 11.65 -1.64 -4.74
CA PHE A 55 10.97 -1.74 -3.44
C PHE A 55 11.33 -2.99 -2.61
N ASP A 56 12.53 -3.55 -2.76
CA ASP A 56 13.04 -4.72 -2.01
C ASP A 56 12.84 -4.63 -0.49
N SER A 57 12.91 -3.42 0.10
CA SER A 57 12.67 -3.20 1.53
C SER A 57 11.22 -3.50 1.94
N VAL A 58 10.26 -3.19 1.08
CA VAL A 58 8.83 -3.46 1.32
C VAL A 58 8.56 -4.96 1.20
N GLU A 59 9.05 -5.60 0.13
CA GLU A 59 8.90 -7.05 -0.03
C GLU A 59 9.59 -7.81 1.10
N GLY A 60 10.82 -7.41 1.43
CA GLY A 60 11.58 -7.96 2.55
C GLY A 60 10.78 -7.87 3.84
N HIS A 61 10.19 -6.72 4.16
CA HIS A 61 9.36 -6.55 5.35
C HIS A 61 8.10 -7.42 5.35
N LEU A 62 7.39 -7.50 4.22
CA LEU A 62 6.21 -8.37 4.10
C LEU A 62 6.56 -9.86 4.31
N ARG A 63 7.80 -10.25 4.00
CA ARG A 63 8.28 -11.64 4.07
C ARG A 63 9.13 -11.95 5.31
N SER A 64 9.65 -10.96 6.04
CA SER A 64 10.66 -11.16 7.10
C SER A 64 10.11 -11.66 8.45
N GLY A 65 8.90 -12.22 8.46
CA GLY A 65 8.33 -12.93 9.62
C GLY A 65 7.47 -12.09 10.57
N GLU A 66 7.35 -10.78 10.35
CA GLU A 66 6.37 -9.94 11.07
C GLU A 66 4.93 -10.27 10.64
N TYR A 67 4.75 -10.58 9.37
CA TYR A 67 3.52 -11.12 8.83
C TYR A 67 3.65 -12.62 8.57
N ARG A 68 2.60 -13.37 8.89
CA ARG A 68 2.56 -14.79 8.58
C ARG A 68 2.02 -14.98 7.17
N LEU A 69 2.64 -15.87 6.41
CA LEU A 69 2.23 -16.24 5.06
C LEU A 69 1.74 -17.68 5.04
N ASP A 70 0.79 -17.99 4.16
CA ASP A 70 0.46 -19.38 3.82
C ASP A 70 1.39 -19.95 2.74
N ARG A 71 1.10 -21.17 2.27
CA ARG A 71 1.91 -21.84 1.24
C ARG A 71 1.79 -21.23 -0.16
N GLU A 72 0.83 -20.34 -0.37
CA GLU A 72 0.55 -19.65 -1.63
C GLU A 72 0.99 -18.18 -1.58
N ASP A 73 1.82 -17.79 -0.61
CA ASP A 73 2.25 -16.41 -0.39
C ASP A 73 1.09 -15.43 -0.11
N ARG A 74 0.01 -15.92 0.50
CA ARG A 74 -1.09 -15.06 0.98
C ARG A 74 -0.83 -14.63 2.42
N MET A 75 -1.13 -13.37 2.71
CA MET A 75 -1.06 -12.81 4.05
C MET A 75 -2.09 -13.49 4.97
N LEU A 76 -1.65 -14.08 6.09
CA LEU A 76 -2.54 -14.60 7.13
C LEU A 76 -2.98 -13.52 8.13
N ASP A 77 -2.33 -12.35 8.06
CA ASP A 77 -2.60 -11.16 8.85
C ASP A 77 -2.94 -9.99 7.91
N SER A 78 -3.71 -9.00 8.38
CA SER A 78 -3.95 -7.78 7.60
C SER A 78 -2.73 -6.86 7.64
N VAL A 79 -2.50 -6.12 6.56
CA VAL A 79 -1.38 -5.18 6.44
C VAL A 79 -1.88 -3.74 6.58
N MET A 80 -1.15 -2.94 7.33
CA MET A 80 -1.24 -1.48 7.32
C MET A 80 0.15 -0.91 7.57
N LEU A 81 0.71 -0.23 6.58
CA LEU A 81 2.04 0.37 6.66
C LEU A 81 2.15 1.61 5.77
N TRP A 82 3.07 2.50 6.12
CA TRP A 82 3.49 3.61 5.27
C TRP A 82 4.73 3.24 4.48
N VAL A 83 4.72 3.48 3.17
CA VAL A 83 5.90 3.43 2.31
C VAL A 83 6.27 4.85 1.94
N TYR A 84 7.53 5.24 2.12
CA TYR A 84 8.02 6.59 1.81
C TYR A 84 9.36 6.56 1.07
N PRO A 85 9.74 7.61 0.33
CA PRO A 85 11.01 7.63 -0.42
C PRO A 85 12.24 7.46 0.46
N ALA A 86 13.13 6.56 0.03
CA ALA A 86 14.42 6.36 0.68
C ALA A 86 15.25 7.65 0.68
N GLY A 87 16.00 7.87 1.77
CA GLY A 87 16.77 9.09 1.98
C GLY A 87 15.99 10.23 2.66
N LEU A 88 14.68 10.06 2.85
CA LEU A 88 13.85 10.95 3.65
C LEU A 88 13.68 10.40 5.08
N PRO A 89 13.39 11.26 6.08
CA PRO A 89 13.31 10.82 7.48
C PRO A 89 11.99 10.09 7.83
N GLY A 90 11.01 10.06 6.94
CA GLY A 90 9.70 9.45 7.14
C GLY A 90 8.71 9.85 6.05
N PRO A 91 7.41 9.55 6.20
CA PRO A 91 6.36 9.96 5.26
C PRO A 91 6.08 11.46 5.21
N TYR A 92 6.60 12.20 6.19
CA TYR A 92 6.62 13.65 6.19
C TYR A 92 7.82 14.18 6.99
N HIS A 93 8.20 15.44 6.76
CA HIS A 93 9.14 16.15 7.61
C HIS A 93 8.96 17.67 7.55
N GLU A 94 9.41 18.35 8.59
CA GLU A 94 9.56 19.81 8.60
C GLU A 94 10.89 20.19 7.92
N ALA A 95 10.81 21.05 6.92
CA ALA A 95 11.95 21.63 6.24
C ALA A 95 12.53 22.81 7.04
N LYS A 96 13.72 23.27 6.67
CA LYS A 96 14.43 24.35 7.39
C LYS A 96 13.69 25.69 7.39
N ASP A 97 12.78 25.90 6.44
CA ASP A 97 11.94 27.08 6.33
C ASP A 97 10.63 26.98 7.13
N GLY A 98 10.45 25.89 7.88
CA GLY A 98 9.24 25.59 8.65
C GLY A 98 8.09 25.03 7.79
N SER A 99 8.30 24.80 6.49
CA SER A 99 7.30 24.12 5.66
C SER A 99 7.27 22.62 5.95
N VAL A 100 6.10 22.00 5.86
CA VAL A 100 5.97 20.54 5.94
C VAL A 100 6.02 19.95 4.54
N LYS A 101 6.86 18.95 4.35
CA LYS A 101 6.94 18.14 3.13
C LYS A 101 6.32 16.79 3.39
N GLU A 102 5.38 16.40 2.53
CA GLU A 102 4.66 15.12 2.58
C GLU A 102 5.12 14.24 1.41
N HIS A 103 5.32 12.94 1.65
CA HIS A 103 5.80 11.97 0.67
C HIS A 103 5.59 10.56 1.22
N GLY A 104 4.42 9.98 0.97
CA GLY A 104 4.15 8.63 1.46
C GLY A 104 2.89 8.00 0.89
N LEU A 105 2.93 6.67 0.81
CA LEU A 105 1.81 5.83 0.43
C LEU A 105 1.38 5.02 1.65
N LEU A 106 0.14 5.23 2.11
CA LEU A 106 -0.49 4.30 3.03
C LEU A 106 -0.91 3.07 2.24
N VAL A 107 -0.38 1.91 2.62
CA VAL A 107 -0.72 0.63 2.05
C VAL A 107 -1.58 -0.12 3.06
N THR A 108 -2.77 -0.52 2.64
CA THR A 108 -3.58 -1.47 3.40
C THR A 108 -3.85 -2.71 2.57
N ALA A 109 -3.80 -3.88 3.21
CA ALA A 109 -4.15 -5.14 2.56
C ALA A 109 -4.96 -6.02 3.49
N GLU A 110 -5.95 -6.69 2.93
CA GLU A 110 -6.77 -7.63 3.68
C GLU A 110 -6.02 -8.93 3.96
N ARG A 111 -6.45 -9.63 5.02
CA ARG A 111 -6.04 -11.02 5.22
C ARG A 111 -6.47 -11.86 4.00
N GLY A 112 -5.53 -12.57 3.41
CA GLY A 112 -5.71 -13.38 2.20
C GLY A 112 -5.19 -12.73 0.92
N ALA A 113 -4.85 -11.44 0.94
CA ALA A 113 -4.16 -10.78 -0.17
C ALA A 113 -2.80 -11.44 -0.42
N LYS A 114 -2.37 -11.52 -1.68
CA LYS A 114 -1.05 -12.05 -2.02
C LYS A 114 0.02 -10.98 -1.89
N VAL A 115 1.21 -11.36 -1.43
CA VAL A 115 2.38 -10.46 -1.37
C VAL A 115 2.63 -9.81 -2.73
N GLN A 116 2.51 -10.57 -3.82
CA GLN A 116 2.69 -10.04 -5.18
C GLN A 116 1.70 -8.93 -5.53
N ASP A 117 0.43 -9.06 -5.16
CA ASP A 117 -0.60 -8.06 -5.45
C ASP A 117 -0.34 -6.78 -4.64
N VAL A 118 0.13 -6.93 -3.40
CA VAL A 118 0.57 -5.79 -2.57
C VAL A 118 1.76 -5.07 -3.21
N MET A 119 2.77 -5.81 -3.67
CA MET A 119 3.94 -5.22 -4.30
C MET A 119 3.61 -4.50 -5.61
N LEU A 120 2.72 -5.07 -6.44
CA LEU A 120 2.23 -4.40 -7.65
C LEU A 120 1.50 -3.10 -7.31
N ALA A 121 0.60 -3.14 -6.34
CA ALA A 121 -0.13 -1.95 -5.88
C ALA A 121 0.81 -0.85 -5.34
N VAL A 122 1.87 -1.23 -4.61
CA VAL A 122 2.90 -0.28 -4.16
C VAL A 122 3.62 0.36 -5.35
N LYS A 123 4.12 -0.45 -6.29
CA LYS A 123 4.88 0.05 -7.45
C LYS A 123 4.07 1.04 -8.30
N ASP A 124 2.78 0.76 -8.46
CA ASP A 124 1.85 1.56 -9.26
C ASP A 124 1.41 2.85 -8.54
N ALA A 125 1.16 2.78 -7.23
CA ALA A 125 0.62 3.90 -6.46
C ALA A 125 1.67 4.74 -5.72
N PHE A 126 2.95 4.36 -5.76
CA PHE A 126 4.01 5.06 -5.03
C PHE A 126 4.19 6.50 -5.52
N VAL A 127 4.19 7.45 -4.57
CA VAL A 127 4.36 8.88 -4.82
C VAL A 127 5.62 9.40 -4.15
N GLU A 128 6.37 10.25 -4.88
CA GLU A 128 7.55 10.94 -4.32
C GLU A 128 7.18 12.26 -3.63
N GLU A 129 6.00 12.82 -3.94
CA GLU A 129 5.47 14.03 -3.34
C GLU A 129 3.98 13.84 -2.98
N GLY A 130 3.60 14.37 -1.82
CA GLY A 130 2.25 14.24 -1.27
C GLY A 130 2.00 12.90 -0.58
N THR A 131 0.78 12.72 -0.07
CA THR A 131 0.33 11.46 0.51
C THR A 131 -0.77 10.80 -0.32
N ALA A 132 -0.71 9.48 -0.46
CA ALA A 132 -1.73 8.68 -1.12
C ALA A 132 -2.10 7.44 -0.27
N HIS A 133 -3.18 6.76 -0.64
CA HIS A 133 -3.59 5.49 -0.07
C HIS A 133 -3.95 4.49 -1.16
N VAL A 134 -3.47 3.26 -1.00
CA VAL A 134 -3.87 2.09 -1.79
C VAL A 134 -4.38 0.97 -0.88
N HIS A 135 -5.49 0.36 -1.28
CA HIS A 135 -6.08 -0.79 -0.62
C HIS A 135 -6.02 -2.01 -1.52
N VAL A 136 -5.57 -3.14 -0.98
CA VAL A 136 -5.44 -4.41 -1.70
C VAL A 136 -6.41 -5.44 -1.11
N PRO A 137 -7.49 -5.79 -1.84
CA PRO A 137 -8.43 -6.80 -1.38
C PRO A 137 -7.84 -8.20 -1.48
N ALA A 138 -8.34 -9.13 -0.68
CA ALA A 138 -8.12 -10.56 -0.84
C ALA A 138 -8.98 -11.10 -1.99
N VAL A 139 -8.41 -11.98 -2.80
CA VAL A 139 -9.00 -12.58 -4.01
C VAL A 139 -9.15 -14.10 -3.88
#